data_AF-A0A4R9VDA7-F1
#
_entry.id   AF-A0A4R9VDA7-F1
#
_cell.length_a   1.000
_cell.length_b   1.000
_cell.length_c   1.000
_cell.angle_alpha   90.00
_cell.angle_beta   90.00
_cell.angle_gamma   90.00
#
_symmetry.space_group_name_H-M   'P 1'
#
loop_
_entity.id
_entity.type
_entity.pdbx_description
1 polymer ?
#
loop_
_entity_poly.entity_id
_entity_poly.type
_entity_poly.pdbx_seq_one_letter_code
_entity_poly.pdbx_strand_id
1 'polypeptide(L)' 'MKQRPVADLSTLPSFGVGPRSPTWWGTLGFMALEGTGFALAAGAYLYLALSWSEWPLGAPQPNHWPGTIVTLLL' A
#
# COMPACT_ATOMS: atom_id res chain seq x y z
N MET A 1 48.16 9.23 19.28
CA MET A 1 47.86 7.89 18.74
C MET A 1 47.84 7.98 17.21
N LYS A 2 48.67 7.21 16.49
CA LYS A 2 48.68 7.18 15.01
C LYS A 2 47.64 6.18 14.53
N GLN A 3 46.64 6.61 13.77
CA GLN A 3 45.68 5.71 13.13
C GLN A 3 46.26 5.21 11.80
N ARG A 4 46.20 3.90 11.56
CA ARG A 4 46.60 3.26 10.30
C ARG A 4 45.34 2.71 9.61
N PRO A 5 45.09 3.05 8.34
CA PRO A 5 43.98 2.45 7.59
C PRO A 5 44.14 0.93 7.49
N VAL A 6 43.06 0.19 7.69
CA VAL A 6 43.05 -1.30 7.67
C VAL A 6 42.39 -1.86 6.40
N ALA A 7 41.51 -1.10 5.76
CA ALA A 7 40.83 -1.49 4.52
C ALA A 7 40.45 -0.26 3.68
N ASP A 8 40.43 -0.43 2.36
CA ASP A 8 39.89 0.55 1.41
C ASP A 8 38.43 0.17 1.08
N LEU A 9 37.53 1.12 1.31
CA LEU A 9 36.09 0.97 1.09
C LEU A 9 35.58 1.79 -0.12
N SER A 10 36.48 2.45 -0.86
CA SER A 10 36.14 3.32 -2.00
C SER A 10 35.41 2.60 -3.13
N THR A 11 35.55 1.27 -3.22
CA THR A 11 34.90 0.43 -4.23
C THR A 11 33.51 -0.05 -3.82
N LEU A 12 33.07 0.21 -2.58
CA LEU A 12 31.73 -0.17 -2.15
C LEU A 12 30.66 0.68 -2.83
N PRO A 13 29.49 0.09 -3.17
CA PRO A 13 28.35 0.84 -3.67
C PRO A 13 27.89 1.91 -2.68
N SER A 14 27.51 3.08 -3.19
CA SER A 14 27.00 4.19 -2.38
C SER A 14 25.59 3.93 -1.83
N PHE A 15 24.86 2.95 -2.36
CA PHE A 15 23.53 2.56 -1.89
C PHE A 15 23.29 1.05 -2.06
N GLY A 16 22.46 0.50 -1.17
CA GLY A 16 21.93 -0.87 -1.30
C GLY A 16 20.55 -0.86 -1.97
N VAL A 17 20.21 -1.97 -2.64
CA VAL A 17 18.87 -2.21 -3.20
C VAL A 17 18.10 -3.24 -2.36
N GLY A 18 16.77 -3.24 -2.47
CA GLY A 18 15.90 -4.18 -1.75
C GLY A 18 15.97 -3.98 -0.22
N PRO A 19 15.94 -5.05 0.59
CA PRO A 19 15.88 -4.95 2.05
C PRO A 19 17.07 -4.26 2.72
N ARG A 20 18.18 -4.04 1.98
CA ARG A 20 19.35 -3.27 2.44
C ARG A 20 19.11 -1.75 2.38
N SER A 21 18.05 -1.30 1.72
CA SER A 21 17.66 0.10 1.60
C SER A 21 16.58 0.46 2.62
N PRO A 22 16.76 1.53 3.41
CA PRO A 22 15.69 2.05 4.27
C PRO A 22 14.43 2.43 3.49
N THR A 23 14.59 2.92 2.25
CA THR A 23 13.46 3.27 1.38
C THR A 23 12.58 2.08 1.07
N TRP A 24 13.14 0.88 0.92
CA TRP A 24 12.36 -0.35 0.67
C TRP A 24 11.38 -0.64 1.81
N TRP A 25 11.84 -0.53 3.05
CA TRP A 25 10.98 -0.69 4.23
C TRP A 25 10.00 0.46 4.39
N GLY A 26 10.42 1.69 4.11
CA GLY A 26 9.53 2.85 4.11
C GLY A 26 8.35 2.69 3.14
N THR A 27 8.61 2.21 1.93
CA THR A 27 7.57 1.93 0.93
C THR A 27 6.60 0.84 1.40
N LEU A 28 7.10 -0.25 2.03
CA LEU A 28 6.22 -1.28 2.57
C LEU A 28 5.36 -0.75 3.74
N GLY A 29 5.94 0.05 4.63
CA GLY A 29 5.21 0.71 5.70
C GLY A 29 4.12 1.65 5.16
N PHE A 30 4.44 2.42 4.12
CA PHE A 30 3.48 3.27 3.43
C PHE A 30 2.32 2.48 2.83
N MET A 31 2.61 1.38 2.11
CA MET A 31 1.57 0.48 1.57
C MET A 31 0.68 -0.09 2.69
N ALA A 32 1.25 -0.46 3.83
CA ALA A 32 0.48 -0.97 4.97
C ALA A 32 -0.44 0.11 5.60
N LEU A 33 0.05 1.34 5.72
CA LEU A 33 -0.74 2.47 6.24
C LEU A 33 -1.93 2.79 5.33
N GLU A 34 -1.69 2.96 4.03
CA GLU A 34 -2.76 3.21 3.05
C GLU A 34 -3.72 2.02 2.97
N GLY A 35 -3.19 0.79 2.97
CA GLY A 35 -3.99 -0.44 3.00
C GLY A 35 -4.91 -0.53 4.22
N THR A 36 -4.50 0.02 5.36
CA THR A 36 -5.36 0.11 6.55
C THR A 36 -6.57 1.01 6.30
N GLY A 37 -6.41 2.10 5.54
CA GLY A 37 -7.53 2.95 5.12
C GLY A 37 -8.56 2.18 4.29
N PHE A 38 -8.11 1.38 3.33
CA PHE A 38 -8.99 0.48 2.56
C PHE A 38 -9.67 -0.56 3.45
N ALA A 39 -8.94 -1.17 4.40
CA ALA A 39 -9.50 -2.13 5.34
C ALA A 39 -10.60 -1.51 6.22
N LEU A 40 -10.41 -0.28 6.69
CA LEU A 40 -11.41 0.47 7.44
C LEU A 40 -12.64 0.79 6.57
N ALA A 41 -12.44 1.22 5.32
CA ALA A 41 -13.54 1.50 4.40
C ALA A 41 -14.36 0.24 4.10
N ALA A 42 -13.70 -0.89 3.82
CA ALA A 42 -14.35 -2.18 3.63
C ALA A 42 -15.09 -2.64 4.90
N GLY A 43 -14.46 -2.48 6.07
CA GLY A 43 -15.09 -2.79 7.36
C GLY A 43 -16.34 -1.95 7.62
N ALA A 44 -16.28 -0.64 7.35
CA ALA A 44 -17.43 0.26 7.46
C ALA A 44 -18.56 -0.14 6.51
N TYR A 45 -18.24 -0.46 5.25
CA TYR A 45 -19.21 -0.96 4.27
C TYR A 45 -19.90 -2.23 4.78
N LEU A 46 -19.13 -3.23 5.21
CA LEU A 46 -19.67 -4.50 5.70
C LEU A 46 -20.50 -4.30 6.97
N TYR A 47 -20.04 -3.44 7.89
CA TYR A 47 -20.79 -3.11 9.10
C TYR A 47 -22.18 -2.55 8.75
N LEU A 48 -22.26 -1.59 7.83
CA LEU A 48 -23.53 -1.01 7.40
C LEU A 48 -24.40 -2.04 6.67
N ALA A 49 -23.82 -2.77 5.72
CA ALA A 49 -24.54 -3.74 4.90
C ALA A 49 -25.12 -4.90 5.72
N LEU A 50 -24.43 -5.33 6.77
CA LEU A 50 -24.85 -6.46 7.62
C LEU A 50 -25.74 -6.03 8.78
N SER A 51 -25.66 -4.77 9.24
CA SER A 51 -26.45 -4.28 10.38
C SER A 51 -27.80 -3.69 9.97
N TRP A 52 -27.95 -3.25 8.72
CA TRP A 52 -29.20 -2.66 8.24
C TRP A 52 -30.16 -3.74 7.72
N SER A 53 -31.43 -3.65 8.10
CA SER A 53 -32.47 -4.61 7.66
C SER A 53 -32.82 -4.51 6.18
N GLU A 54 -32.65 -3.33 5.59
CA GLU A 54 -32.95 -3.05 4.19
C GLU A 54 -31.65 -2.65 3.47
N TRP A 55 -30.98 -3.65 2.92
CA TRP A 55 -29.78 -3.49 2.12
C TRP A 55 -29.90 -4.29 0.81
N PRO A 56 -29.42 -3.78 -0.33
CA PRO A 56 -28.85 -2.45 -0.55
C PRO A 56 -29.91 -1.35 -0.49
N LEU A 57 -29.47 -0.10 -0.29
CA LEU A 57 -30.33 1.07 -0.45
C LEU A 57 -31.07 0.97 -1.79
N GLY A 58 -32.38 1.29 -1.82
CA GLY A 58 -33.22 1.23 -3.02
C GLY A 58 -32.86 2.21 -4.13
N ALA A 59 -31.60 2.60 -4.24
CA ALA A 59 -31.05 3.41 -5.30
C ALA A 59 -31.03 2.62 -6.64
N PRO A 60 -31.24 3.29 -7.78
CA PRO A 60 -31.06 2.68 -9.09
C PRO A 60 -29.66 2.09 -9.25
N GLN A 61 -29.56 0.93 -9.91
CA GLN A 61 -28.28 0.31 -10.18
C GLN A 61 -27.43 1.22 -11.08
N PRO A 62 -26.21 1.61 -10.66
CA PRO A 62 -25.33 2.43 -11.50
C PRO A 62 -24.82 1.64 -12.70
N ASN A 63 -24.51 2.34 -13.79
CA ASN A 63 -23.86 1.75 -14.96
C ASN A 63 -22.48 1.18 -14.57
N HIS A 64 -22.28 -0.13 -14.75
CA HIS A 64 -21.05 -0.84 -14.37
C HIS A 64 -19.92 -0.73 -15.40
N TRP A 65 -20.20 -0.30 -16.64
CA TRP A 65 -19.21 -0.25 -17.71
C TRP A 65 -17.99 0.62 -17.41
N PRO A 66 -18.11 1.85 -16.86
CA PRO A 66 -16.94 2.66 -16.52
C PRO A 66 -16.00 1.96 -15.54
N GLY A 67 -16.56 1.34 -14.48
CA GLY A 67 -15.78 0.58 -13.52
C GLY A 67 -15.08 -0.62 -14.16
N THR A 68 -15.81 -1.38 -14.98
CA THR A 68 -15.29 -2.56 -15.69
C THR A 68 -14.13 -2.20 -16.61
N ILE A 69 -14.26 -1.11 -17.37
CA ILE A 69 -13.20 -0.64 -18.28
C ILE A 69 -11.95 -0.23 -17.48
N VAL A 70 -12.12 0.52 -16.39
CA VAL A 70 -11.00 0.94 -15.53
C VAL A 70 -10.28 -0.26 -14.92
N THR A 71 -11.02 -1.28 -14.46
CA THR A 71 -10.43 -2.51 -13.91
C THR A 71 -9.67 -3.34 -14.95
N LEU A 72 -10.08 -3.32 -16.21
CA LEU A 72 -9.37 -4.04 -17.28
C LEU A 72 -8.10 -3.32 -17.76
N LEU A 73 -8.03 -2.00 -17.60
CA LEU A 73 -6.92 -1.18 -18.09
C LEU A 73 -5.79 -0.98 -17.07
N LEU A 74 -6.10 -1.04 -15.76
CA LEU A 74 -5.15 -0.92 -14.65
C LEU A 74 -4.53 -2.28 -14.31
#